data_AF-A0A7J7HK75-F1
#
_entry.id   AF-A0A7J7HK75-F1
#
_cell.length_a   1.000
_cell.length_b   1.000
_cell.length_c   1.000
_cell.angle_alpha   90.00
_cell.angle_beta   90.00
_cell.angle_gamma   90.00
#
_symmetry.space_group_name_H-M   'P 1'
#
loop_
_entity.id
_entity.type
_entity.pdbx_description
1 polymer ?
#
loop_
_entity_poly.entity_id
_entity_poly.type
_entity_poly.pdbx_seq_one_letter_code
_entity_poly.pdbx_strand_id
1 'polypeptide(L)'
;MAGGKWLPTAELTSSGRPVLHPGEVECSLLSSVDLDCEENPSFPLFKSGLLILTTHRLLWIPDTTGSSSASASASASAIPLSAISHIFSTKKSIKSMFASPRVRFQVSSNAQGRVDDKGSRLTVITLVLRGKSDPESFLAKFWEAWRGRAWESSGPSGSESGKFGPGDVGGSSAGGGLRMPVVGVSGILRKEQEMWESTDKSLQDAFQDLNALMSKAKEMVLLAEKMRQKLLSGTNNQASSANDEEMGSKEEMQDCYKRVSWCFISPTVVPSGKSESTNGAKKPATFIH
;
A
#
# COMPACT_ATOMS: atom_id res chain seq x y z
N MET A 1 -6.41 34.32 -18.61
CA MET A 1 -6.02 32.96 -18.21
C MET A 1 -7.19 32.36 -17.46
N ALA A 2 -7.97 31.48 -18.10
CA ALA A 2 -9.14 30.90 -17.48
C ALA A 2 -8.69 29.89 -16.41
N GLY A 3 -8.96 30.17 -15.14
CA GLY A 3 -8.84 29.22 -14.04
C GLY A 3 -9.86 28.10 -14.25
N GLY A 4 -9.51 27.12 -15.09
CA GLY A 4 -10.36 25.99 -15.42
C GLY A 4 -10.51 25.10 -14.19
N LYS A 5 -11.76 24.78 -13.82
CA LYS A 5 -12.07 23.81 -12.77
C LYS A 5 -11.55 22.42 -13.22
N TRP A 6 -10.34 22.08 -12.76
CA TRP A 6 -9.64 20.83 -13.08
C TRP A 6 -10.42 19.59 -12.67
N LEU A 7 -11.12 19.68 -11.55
CA LEU A 7 -11.94 18.60 -11.01
C LEU A 7 -13.43 18.91 -11.24
N PRO A 8 -14.24 17.90 -11.58
CA PRO A 8 -15.69 17.99 -11.46
C PRO A 8 -16.12 18.53 -10.10
N THR A 9 -17.12 19.41 -10.09
CA THR A 9 -17.69 19.94 -8.84
C THR A 9 -18.56 18.85 -8.19
N ALA A 10 -18.42 18.69 -6.88
CA ALA A 10 -19.27 17.84 -6.06
C ALA A 10 -20.37 18.67 -5.41
N GLU A 11 -21.58 18.12 -5.36
CA GLU A 11 -22.71 18.74 -4.69
C GLU A 11 -22.68 18.47 -3.19
N LEU A 12 -22.94 19.52 -2.41
CA LEU A 12 -23.06 19.44 -0.97
C LEU A 12 -24.47 19.83 -0.56
N THR A 13 -24.97 19.16 0.48
CA THR A 13 -26.16 19.57 1.22
C THR A 13 -25.91 20.89 1.96
N SER A 14 -26.99 21.52 2.47
CA SER A 14 -26.90 22.73 3.30
C SER A 14 -26.06 22.54 4.57
N SER A 15 -25.92 21.31 5.06
CA SER A 15 -25.06 20.96 6.19
C SER A 15 -23.60 20.67 5.80
N GLY A 16 -23.22 20.84 4.53
CA GLY A 16 -21.86 20.59 4.04
C GLY A 16 -21.51 19.11 3.80
N ARG A 17 -22.49 18.20 3.87
CA ARG A 17 -22.27 16.77 3.57
C ARG A 17 -22.41 16.52 2.06
N PRO A 18 -21.58 15.66 1.43
CA PRO A 18 -21.74 15.31 0.03
C PRO A 18 -23.08 14.67 -0.27
N VAL A 19 -23.65 15.02 -1.42
CA VAL A 19 -24.81 14.33 -1.99
C VAL A 19 -24.32 13.10 -2.74
N LEU A 20 -24.61 11.91 -2.21
CA LEU A 20 -24.23 10.63 -2.82
C LEU A 20 -25.22 10.23 -3.92
N HIS A 21 -24.71 9.60 -4.98
CA HIS A 21 -25.53 9.01 -6.03
C HIS A 21 -26.28 7.75 -5.53
N PRO A 22 -27.36 7.33 -6.19
CA PRO A 22 -28.02 6.06 -5.85
C PRO A 22 -27.04 4.88 -5.91
N GLY A 23 -26.95 4.10 -4.84
CA GLY A 23 -26.01 2.97 -4.73
C GLY A 23 -24.56 3.37 -4.43
N GLU A 24 -24.25 4.66 -4.31
CA GLU A 24 -22.94 5.15 -3.88
C GLU A 24 -22.81 5.04 -2.35
N VAL A 25 -21.89 4.17 -1.91
CA VAL A 25 -21.55 3.97 -0.49
C VAL A 25 -20.19 4.59 -0.15
N GLU A 26 -20.08 5.17 1.03
CA GLU A 26 -18.82 5.66 1.61
C GLU A 26 -17.96 4.49 2.12
N CYS A 27 -16.68 4.48 1.76
CA CYS A 27 -15.73 3.43 2.12
C CYS A 27 -14.70 3.91 3.15
N SER A 28 -14.26 5.17 3.07
CA SER A 28 -13.22 5.72 3.95
C SER A 28 -13.27 7.24 3.99
N LEU A 29 -12.81 7.81 5.11
CA LEU A 29 -12.75 9.25 5.33
C LEU A 29 -11.39 9.61 5.95
N LEU A 30 -10.72 10.61 5.35
CA LEU A 30 -9.43 11.12 5.78
C LEU A 30 -9.49 12.64 5.95
N SER A 31 -8.95 13.14 7.05
CA SER A 31 -8.84 14.58 7.33
C SER A 31 -7.45 15.12 6.97
N SER A 32 -7.39 16.43 6.71
CA SER A 32 -6.14 17.16 6.41
C SER A 32 -5.37 16.54 5.24
N VAL A 33 -6.07 16.32 4.12
CA VAL A 33 -5.49 15.80 2.89
C VAL A 33 -5.30 16.93 1.87
N ASP A 34 -4.12 16.99 1.28
CA ASP A 34 -3.88 17.83 0.10
C ASP A 34 -3.96 17.03 -1.19
N LEU A 35 -4.38 17.71 -2.26
CA LEU A 35 -4.20 17.23 -3.62
C LEU A 35 -3.07 17.99 -4.28
N ASP A 36 -2.20 17.26 -4.95
CA ASP A 36 -1.08 17.78 -5.71
C ASP A 36 -1.04 17.14 -7.10
N CYS A 37 -0.56 17.88 -8.09
CA CYS A 37 -0.47 17.43 -9.48
C CYS A 37 0.92 17.80 -10.01
N GLU A 38 1.82 16.81 -10.04
CA GLU A 38 3.25 17.02 -10.35
C GLU A 38 3.47 17.58 -11.77
N GLU A 39 2.52 17.33 -12.69
CA GLU A 39 2.62 17.70 -14.10
C GLU A 39 2.09 19.11 -14.40
N ASN A 40 1.44 19.79 -13.45
CA ASN A 40 0.83 21.09 -13.72
C ASN A 40 1.05 22.11 -12.61
N PRO A 41 1.91 23.13 -12.83
CA PRO A 41 2.17 24.18 -11.84
C PRO A 41 0.96 25.12 -11.64
N SER A 42 -0.04 25.07 -12.52
CA SER A 42 -1.29 25.83 -12.40
C SER A 42 -2.40 25.07 -11.65
N PHE A 43 -2.10 23.88 -11.12
CA PHE A 43 -3.07 23.07 -10.39
C PHE A 43 -3.53 23.82 -9.13
N PRO A 44 -4.86 23.96 -8.90
CA PRO A 44 -5.37 24.68 -7.74
C PRO A 44 -4.81 24.10 -6.43
N LEU A 45 -4.57 24.97 -5.46
CA LEU A 45 -4.08 24.59 -4.14
C LEU A 45 -5.21 23.97 -3.32
N PHE A 46 -5.42 22.66 -3.48
CA PHE A 46 -6.27 21.87 -2.60
C PHE A 46 -5.48 21.52 -1.35
N LYS A 47 -5.62 22.32 -0.28
CA LYS A 47 -4.87 22.12 0.98
C LYS A 47 -5.78 21.80 2.15
N SER A 48 -5.33 20.86 2.98
CA SER A 48 -5.95 20.48 4.26
C SER A 48 -7.46 20.21 4.18
N GLY A 49 -7.92 19.52 3.14
CA GLY A 49 -9.34 19.19 2.99
C GLY A 49 -9.73 17.87 3.64
N LEU A 50 -11.04 17.64 3.71
CA LEU A 50 -11.64 16.35 4.01
C LEU A 50 -11.74 15.53 2.72
N LEU A 51 -11.07 14.38 2.69
CA LEU A 51 -11.15 13.43 1.59
C LEU A 51 -12.08 12.28 1.97
N ILE A 52 -13.06 11.99 1.12
CA ILE A 52 -14.00 10.88 1.28
C ILE A 52 -13.85 9.97 0.08
N LEU A 53 -13.52 8.71 0.33
CA LEU A 53 -13.54 7.65 -0.67
C LEU A 53 -14.92 7.02 -0.68
N THR A 54 -15.58 7.03 -1.83
CA THR A 54 -16.79 6.25 -2.08
C THR A 54 -16.51 5.13 -3.07
N THR A 55 -17.48 4.25 -3.25
CA THR A 55 -17.53 3.25 -4.31
C THR A 55 -17.48 3.82 -5.73
N HIS A 56 -17.73 5.11 -5.93
CA HIS A 56 -17.85 5.75 -7.25
C HIS A 56 -16.82 6.86 -7.52
N ARG A 57 -16.37 7.58 -6.48
CA ARG A 57 -15.48 8.74 -6.63
C ARG A 57 -14.69 9.03 -5.35
N LEU A 58 -13.58 9.74 -5.51
CA LEU A 58 -12.92 10.45 -4.42
C LEU A 58 -13.52 11.86 -4.34
N LEU A 59 -14.05 12.23 -3.18
CA LEU A 59 -14.61 13.54 -2.90
C LEU A 59 -13.63 14.32 -2.03
N TRP A 60 -13.26 15.52 -2.46
CA TRP A 60 -12.45 16.45 -1.68
C TRP A 60 -13.30 17.65 -1.31
N ILE A 61 -13.42 17.92 -0.01
CA ILE A 61 -14.16 19.05 0.54
C ILE A 61 -13.16 19.96 1.26
N PRO A 62 -13.13 21.26 0.95
CA PRO A 62 -12.27 22.19 1.66
C PRO A 62 -12.69 22.27 3.13
N ASP A 63 -11.69 22.31 4.01
CA ASP A 63 -11.93 22.57 5.42
C ASP A 63 -12.21 24.07 5.61
N THR A 64 -13.45 24.38 6.00
CA THR A 64 -13.92 25.76 6.23
C THR A 64 -13.84 26.16 7.71
N THR A 65 -13.36 25.26 8.58
CA THR A 65 -13.44 25.45 10.03
C THR A 65 -12.36 26.37 10.61
N GLY A 66 -11.43 26.89 9.79
CA GLY A 66 -10.25 27.62 10.31
C GLY A 66 -9.74 28.83 9.52
N SER A 67 -10.38 29.29 8.45
CA SER A 67 -9.85 30.40 7.62
C SER A 67 -10.84 31.56 7.45
N SER A 68 -10.62 32.62 8.24
CA SER A 68 -11.22 33.95 8.09
C SER A 68 -10.51 34.81 7.03
N SER A 69 -9.90 34.22 6.01
CA SER A 69 -9.20 34.96 4.95
C SER A 69 -9.68 34.53 3.57
N ALA A 70 -10.22 35.52 2.87
CA ALA A 70 -10.70 35.45 1.50
C ALA A 70 -9.64 34.87 0.56
N SER A 71 -9.81 33.61 0.17
CA SER A 71 -9.10 32.96 -0.93
C SER A 71 -10.01 31.94 -1.57
N ALA A 72 -10.91 32.47 -2.41
CA ALA A 72 -11.61 31.81 -3.51
C ALA A 72 -12.35 30.50 -3.20
N SER A 73 -13.68 30.58 -3.05
CA SER A 73 -14.64 29.73 -3.78
C SER A 73 -14.24 28.27 -4.05
N ALA A 74 -13.64 27.59 -3.07
CA ALA A 74 -13.25 26.20 -3.22
C ALA A 74 -14.54 25.41 -3.05
N SER A 75 -15.20 25.14 -4.16
CA SER A 75 -16.31 24.20 -4.20
C SER A 75 -15.77 22.80 -3.99
N ALA A 76 -16.52 21.95 -3.29
CA ALA A 76 -16.20 20.53 -3.20
C ALA A 76 -15.95 19.96 -4.59
N SER A 77 -15.00 19.05 -4.68
CA SER A 77 -14.47 18.51 -5.93
C SER A 77 -14.55 17.00 -5.91
N ALA A 78 -14.78 16.40 -7.07
CA ALA A 78 -14.91 14.96 -7.24
C ALA A 78 -13.90 14.46 -8.29
N ILE A 79 -13.26 13.32 -8.00
CA ILE A 79 -12.46 12.55 -8.96
C ILE A 79 -13.20 11.22 -9.16
N PRO A 80 -13.85 11.00 -10.32
CA PRO A 80 -14.50 9.73 -10.62
C PRO A 80 -13.51 8.57 -10.59
N LEU A 81 -13.88 7.45 -9.96
CA LEU A 81 -13.04 6.24 -9.98
C LEU A 81 -12.92 5.63 -11.38
N SER A 82 -13.91 5.87 -12.24
CA SER A 82 -13.89 5.50 -13.66
C SER A 82 -12.77 6.19 -14.44
N ALA A 83 -12.40 7.41 -14.06
CA ALA A 83 -11.31 8.16 -14.69
C ALA A 83 -9.92 7.74 -14.19
N ILE A 84 -9.83 6.88 -13.17
CA ILE A 84 -8.56 6.42 -12.62
C ILE A 84 -8.06 5.24 -13.45
N SER A 85 -6.90 5.39 -14.08
CA SER A 85 -6.29 4.35 -14.91
C SER A 85 -5.34 3.44 -14.13
N HIS A 86 -4.66 3.99 -13.12
CA HIS A 86 -3.64 3.27 -12.35
C HIS A 86 -3.48 3.84 -10.94
N ILE A 87 -3.33 2.99 -9.93
CA ILE A 87 -2.99 3.38 -8.56
C ILE A 87 -1.57 2.89 -8.29
N PHE A 88 -0.68 3.76 -7.82
CA PHE A 88 0.71 3.40 -7.55
C PHE A 88 0.86 2.82 -6.14
N SER A 89 1.65 1.76 -6.01
CA SER A 89 2.05 1.24 -4.70
C SER A 89 2.90 2.24 -3.93
N THR A 90 2.68 2.34 -2.63
CA THR A 90 3.50 3.12 -1.70
C THR A 90 4.88 2.47 -1.58
N LYS A 91 5.94 3.19 -2.00
CA LYS A 91 7.32 2.73 -1.79
C LYS A 91 7.73 3.06 -0.35
N LYS A 92 7.95 2.03 0.48
CA LYS A 92 8.49 2.16 1.84
C LYS A 92 9.98 2.52 1.76
N SER A 93 10.29 3.80 1.55
CA SER A 93 11.65 4.33 1.57
C SER A 93 11.95 4.96 2.93
N ILE A 94 13.20 4.85 3.40
CA ILE A 94 13.69 5.58 4.59
C ILE A 94 13.39 7.08 4.51
N LYS A 95 13.42 7.66 3.29
CA LYS A 95 13.07 9.08 3.07
C LYS A 95 11.59 9.39 3.34
N SER A 96 10.72 8.39 3.25
CA SER A 96 9.29 8.51 3.55
C SER A 96 8.99 8.54 5.04
N MET A 97 9.93 8.20 5.92
CA MET A 97 9.73 8.28 7.38
C MET A 97 9.69 9.72 7.91
N PHE A 98 10.25 10.68 7.15
CA PHE A 98 10.32 12.10 7.52
C PHE A 98 9.36 12.98 6.70
N ALA A 99 8.55 12.37 5.84
CA ALA A 99 7.61 13.06 4.98
C ALA A 99 6.19 12.54 5.21
N SER A 100 5.19 13.39 4.97
CA SER A 100 3.79 12.97 4.97
C SER A 100 3.58 11.82 3.98
N PRO A 101 2.86 10.74 4.35
CA PRO A 101 2.53 9.66 3.43
C PRO A 101 1.86 10.18 2.15
N ARG A 102 2.26 9.62 1.01
CA ARG A 102 1.74 10.02 -0.31
C ARG A 102 1.09 8.83 -1.01
N VAL A 103 -0.13 9.00 -1.46
CA VAL A 103 -0.83 8.03 -2.33
C VAL A 103 -0.93 8.64 -3.72
N ARG A 104 -0.33 7.99 -4.71
CA ARG A 104 -0.32 8.48 -6.10
C ARG A 104 -1.25 7.64 -6.94
N PHE A 105 -1.96 8.27 -7.86
CA PHE A 105 -2.75 7.59 -8.87
C PHE A 105 -2.82 8.43 -10.14
N GLN A 106 -3.06 7.76 -11.25
CA GLN A 106 -3.12 8.35 -12.57
C GLN A 106 -4.58 8.46 -13.00
N VAL A 107 -4.95 9.62 -13.52
CA VAL A 107 -6.29 9.91 -14.02
C VAL A 107 -6.24 10.31 -15.48
N SER A 108 -7.31 9.99 -16.21
CA SER A 108 -7.55 10.53 -17.54
C SER A 108 -8.07 11.96 -17.46
N SER A 109 -7.57 12.82 -18.35
CA SER A 109 -7.98 14.21 -18.50
C SER A 109 -8.26 14.55 -19.96
N ASN A 110 -9.19 15.46 -20.17
CA ASN A 110 -9.54 15.94 -21.50
C ASN A 110 -8.53 16.97 -22.04
N ALA A 111 -8.71 17.42 -23.29
CA ALA A 111 -7.80 18.39 -23.92
C ALA A 111 -7.70 19.73 -23.16
N GLN A 112 -8.68 20.06 -22.31
CA GLN A 112 -8.72 21.25 -21.48
C GLN A 112 -8.08 21.04 -20.09
N GLY A 113 -7.56 19.84 -19.81
CA GLY A 113 -6.94 19.49 -18.52
C GLY A 113 -7.94 19.09 -17.43
N ARG A 114 -9.24 19.01 -17.73
CA ARG A 114 -10.23 18.57 -16.73
C ARG A 114 -10.25 17.05 -16.65
N VAL A 115 -10.36 16.51 -15.43
CA VAL A 115 -10.51 15.07 -15.20
C VAL A 115 -11.80 14.58 -15.84
N ASP A 116 -11.68 13.54 -16.67
CA ASP A 116 -12.74 13.00 -17.50
C ASP A 116 -12.42 11.54 -17.85
N ASP A 117 -13.41 10.65 -17.79
CA ASP A 117 -13.23 9.20 -18.00
C ASP A 117 -12.91 8.84 -19.46
N LYS A 118 -13.33 9.69 -20.39
CA LYS A 118 -13.03 9.61 -21.83
C LYS A 118 -11.83 10.49 -22.23
N GLY A 119 -11.06 10.94 -21.25
CA GLY A 119 -9.88 11.77 -21.48
C GLY A 119 -8.79 11.04 -22.29
N SER A 120 -8.14 11.76 -23.20
CA SER A 120 -7.03 11.23 -24.01
C SER A 120 -5.64 11.49 -23.39
N ARG A 121 -5.58 12.30 -22.34
CA ARG A 121 -4.35 12.62 -21.60
C ARG A 121 -4.36 11.91 -20.27
N LEU A 122 -3.19 11.60 -19.75
CA LEU A 122 -3.03 10.96 -18.45
C LEU A 122 -2.25 11.90 -17.55
N THR A 123 -2.71 12.07 -16.31
CA THR A 123 -2.12 12.97 -15.32
C THR A 123 -2.04 12.30 -13.97
N VAL A 124 -0.89 12.44 -13.30
CA VAL A 124 -0.71 11.89 -11.95
C VAL A 124 -1.16 12.89 -10.89
N ILE A 125 -2.15 12.46 -10.09
CA ILE A 125 -2.59 13.14 -8.88
C ILE A 125 -1.97 12.45 -7.66
N THR A 126 -1.53 13.25 -6.71
CA THR A 126 -0.98 12.78 -5.43
C THR A 126 -1.83 13.28 -4.26
N LEU A 127 -2.30 12.35 -3.44
CA LEU A 127 -2.84 12.64 -2.11
C LEU A 127 -1.67 12.76 -1.14
N VAL A 128 -1.57 13.89 -0.45
CA VAL A 128 -0.61 14.08 0.64
C VAL A 128 -1.39 14.03 1.96
N LEU A 129 -1.15 12.97 2.73
CA LEU A 129 -1.88 12.71 3.96
C LEU A 129 -1.17 13.39 5.13
N ARG A 130 -1.67 14.54 5.59
CA ARG A 130 -1.08 15.29 6.71
C ARG A 130 -1.75 15.03 8.05
N GLY A 131 -3.01 14.58 8.03
CA GLY A 131 -3.75 14.23 9.24
C GLY A 131 -3.33 12.87 9.82
N LYS A 132 -3.84 12.57 11.02
CA LYS A 132 -3.75 11.23 11.60
C LYS A 132 -4.49 10.25 10.70
N SER A 133 -3.73 9.40 9.99
CA SER A 133 -4.27 8.48 8.99
C SER A 133 -3.46 7.20 8.97
N ASP A 134 -4.12 6.10 8.59
CA ASP A 134 -3.46 4.87 8.21
C ASP A 134 -3.42 4.78 6.67
N PRO A 135 -2.28 5.13 6.04
CA PRO A 135 -2.16 5.16 4.59
C PRO A 135 -2.37 3.78 3.95
N GLU A 136 -1.96 2.71 4.62
CA GLU A 136 -2.02 1.36 4.06
C GLU A 136 -3.47 0.84 4.10
N SER A 137 -4.20 1.06 5.20
CA SER A 137 -5.64 0.75 5.27
C SER A 137 -6.45 1.56 4.27
N PHE A 138 -6.14 2.85 4.11
CA PHE A 138 -6.80 3.66 3.07
C PHE A 138 -6.50 3.13 1.67
N LEU A 139 -5.24 2.83 1.37
CA LEU A 139 -4.83 2.31 0.07
C LEU A 139 -5.53 0.99 -0.24
N ALA A 140 -5.64 0.07 0.73
CA ALA A 140 -6.37 -1.18 0.57
C ALA A 140 -7.85 -0.95 0.20
N LYS A 141 -8.56 -0.08 0.92
CA LYS A 141 -9.95 0.28 0.61
C LYS A 141 -10.08 0.97 -0.75
N PHE A 142 -9.09 1.79 -1.12
CA PHE A 142 -9.08 2.47 -2.41
C PHE A 142 -8.92 1.48 -3.57
N TRP A 143 -8.04 0.50 -3.44
CA TRP A 143 -7.92 -0.61 -4.39
C TRP A 143 -9.18 -1.44 -4.48
N GLU A 144 -9.79 -1.76 -3.35
CA GLU A 144 -11.04 -2.52 -3.29
C GLU A 144 -12.17 -1.79 -4.03
N ALA A 145 -12.40 -0.52 -3.71
CA ALA A 145 -13.40 0.31 -4.37
C ALA A 145 -13.13 0.44 -5.89
N TRP A 146 -11.87 0.69 -6.27
CA TRP A 146 -11.50 0.85 -7.69
C TRP A 146 -11.65 -0.47 -8.48
N ARG A 147 -11.31 -1.61 -7.89
CA ARG A 147 -11.46 -2.94 -8.52
C ARG A 147 -12.90 -3.43 -8.51
N GLY A 148 -13.71 -2.97 -7.57
CA GLY A 148 -15.12 -3.32 -7.44
C GLY A 148 -16.00 -2.75 -8.57
N ARG A 149 -15.54 -1.70 -9.27
CA ARG A 149 -16.22 -1.11 -10.43
C ARG A 149 -17.71 -0.83 -10.21
N ALA A 150 -18.11 -0.42 -9.01
CA ALA A 150 -19.53 -0.25 -8.63
C ALA A 150 -20.27 0.73 -9.55
N TRP A 151 -19.56 1.71 -10.12
CA TRP A 151 -20.12 2.69 -11.07
C TRP A 151 -20.62 2.08 -12.39
N GLU A 152 -20.17 0.88 -12.77
CA GLU A 152 -20.60 0.20 -14.00
C GLU A 152 -21.96 -0.49 -13.85
N SER A 153 -22.42 -0.70 -12.61
CA SER A 153 -23.68 -1.39 -12.32
C SER A 153 -24.92 -0.49 -12.45
N SER A 154 -24.74 0.77 -12.83
CA SER A 154 -25.80 1.79 -12.95
C SER A 154 -26.50 1.81 -14.32
N GLY A 155 -26.60 0.67 -15.00
CA GLY A 155 -27.43 0.53 -16.19
C GLY A 155 -28.93 0.57 -15.83
N PRO A 156 -29.81 1.11 -16.70
CA PRO A 156 -31.25 1.10 -16.44
C PRO A 156 -31.70 -0.34 -16.24
N SER A 157 -32.29 -0.59 -15.08
CA SER A 157 -32.97 -1.83 -14.74
C SER A 157 -34.05 -2.08 -15.79
N GLY A 158 -33.75 -2.96 -16.76
CA GLY A 158 -34.75 -3.61 -17.57
C GLY A 158 -35.55 -4.51 -16.65
N SER A 159 -36.67 -3.98 -16.17
CA SER A 159 -37.73 -4.78 -15.56
C SER A 159 -38.23 -5.79 -16.59
N GLU A 160 -37.89 -7.06 -16.40
CA GLU A 160 -38.73 -8.17 -16.86
C GLU A 160 -38.98 -9.12 -15.69
N SER A 161 -40.17 -8.94 -15.12
CA SER A 161 -40.98 -9.98 -14.53
C SER A 161 -41.08 -11.17 -15.50
N GLY A 162 -40.15 -12.12 -15.40
CA GLY A 162 -40.18 -13.38 -16.13
C GLY A 162 -41.10 -14.37 -15.44
N LYS A 163 -42.36 -14.40 -15.88
CA LYS A 163 -43.36 -15.41 -15.55
C LYS A 163 -42.80 -16.83 -15.73
N PHE A 164 -43.13 -17.70 -14.78
CA PHE A 164 -43.08 -19.15 -14.97
C PHE A 164 -43.96 -19.54 -16.17
N GLY A 165 -43.36 -20.14 -17.20
CA GLY A 165 -44.04 -20.81 -18.29
C GLY A 165 -43.18 -22.00 -18.77
N PRO A 166 -43.72 -23.22 -18.90
CA PRO A 166 -42.97 -24.38 -19.38
C PRO A 166 -43.16 -24.59 -20.90
N GLY A 167 -42.13 -25.12 -21.58
CA GLY A 167 -42.10 -25.46 -23.03
C GLY A 167 -41.59 -24.29 -23.90
N ASP A 168 -40.74 -24.44 -24.91
CA ASP A 168 -40.58 -25.52 -25.89
C ASP A 168 -39.15 -25.50 -26.53
N VAL A 169 -38.83 -26.50 -27.34
CA VAL A 169 -37.52 -26.85 -27.92
C VAL A 169 -37.32 -26.19 -29.30
N GLY A 170 -36.11 -25.70 -29.61
CA GLY A 170 -35.69 -25.57 -31.03
C GLY A 170 -34.63 -24.51 -31.38
N GLY A 171 -33.53 -24.97 -32.00
CA GLY A 171 -33.00 -24.33 -33.22
C GLY A 171 -31.80 -23.36 -33.11
N SER A 172 -30.62 -23.90 -33.42
CA SER A 172 -29.32 -23.32 -33.80
C SER A 172 -29.26 -21.97 -34.54
N SER A 173 -28.25 -21.13 -34.23
CA SER A 173 -27.05 -20.88 -35.08
C SER A 173 -26.33 -19.53 -34.83
N ALA A 174 -24.99 -19.63 -34.75
CA ALA A 174 -23.94 -18.67 -35.14
C ALA A 174 -23.82 -17.27 -34.50
N GLY A 175 -22.68 -17.03 -33.82
CA GLY A 175 -22.20 -15.69 -33.48
C GLY A 175 -21.21 -15.65 -32.31
N GLY A 176 -20.00 -16.20 -32.52
CA GLY A 176 -18.90 -16.18 -31.56
C GLY A 176 -18.26 -14.80 -31.44
N GLY A 177 -18.10 -14.32 -30.20
CA GLY A 177 -17.48 -13.04 -29.85
C GLY A 177 -17.67 -12.70 -28.38
N LEU A 178 -17.07 -13.53 -27.52
CA LEU A 178 -16.79 -13.38 -26.07
C LEU A 178 -17.70 -12.45 -25.25
N ARG A 179 -18.76 -13.06 -24.73
CA ARG A 179 -19.60 -12.55 -23.66
C ARG A 179 -19.05 -13.20 -22.40
N MET A 180 -18.47 -12.42 -21.48
CA MET A 180 -18.11 -12.94 -20.16
C MET A 180 -19.36 -13.59 -19.55
N PRO A 181 -19.25 -14.79 -18.95
CA PRO A 181 -20.43 -15.49 -18.48
C PRO A 181 -21.13 -14.62 -17.45
N VAL A 182 -22.39 -14.29 -17.73
CA VAL A 182 -23.32 -13.79 -16.73
C VAL A 182 -23.39 -14.86 -15.66
N VAL A 183 -22.65 -14.66 -14.57
CA VAL A 183 -22.77 -15.44 -13.35
C VAL A 183 -24.13 -15.09 -12.76
N GLY A 184 -25.13 -15.90 -13.11
CA GLY A 184 -26.47 -15.82 -12.54
C GLY A 184 -26.44 -16.01 -11.01
N VAL A 185 -27.61 -15.90 -10.39
CA VAL A 185 -27.82 -15.96 -8.93
C VAL A 185 -27.18 -17.17 -8.23
N SER A 186 -26.86 -18.26 -8.95
CA SER A 186 -26.07 -19.40 -8.43
C SER A 186 -24.57 -19.11 -8.23
N GLY A 187 -24.01 -18.08 -8.87
CA GLY A 187 -22.61 -17.66 -8.72
C GLY A 187 -22.35 -16.79 -7.48
N ILE A 188 -23.35 -16.02 -7.03
CA ILE A 188 -23.27 -15.19 -5.82
C ILE A 188 -23.22 -16.08 -4.57
N LEU A 189 -24.07 -17.12 -4.51
CA LEU A 189 -24.05 -18.11 -3.41
C LEU A 189 -22.74 -18.89 -3.35
N ARG A 190 -22.15 -19.23 -4.51
CA ARG A 190 -20.86 -19.93 -4.56
C ARG A 190 -19.70 -19.05 -4.10
N LYS A 191 -19.74 -17.75 -4.44
CA LYS A 191 -18.73 -16.78 -3.97
C LYS A 191 -18.87 -16.47 -2.48
N GLU A 192 -20.10 -16.41 -1.95
CA GLU A 192 -20.32 -16.25 -0.51
C GLU A 192 -19.81 -17.47 0.26
N GLN A 193 -20.15 -18.69 -0.18
CA GLN A 193 -19.65 -19.94 0.41
C GLN A 193 -18.12 -20.05 0.37
N GLU A 194 -17.47 -19.68 -0.75
CA GLU A 194 -16.01 -19.67 -0.87
C GLU A 194 -15.36 -18.62 0.05
N MET A 195 -16.05 -17.51 0.31
CA MET A 195 -15.60 -16.48 1.26
C MET A 195 -15.71 -16.97 2.71
N TRP A 196 -16.73 -17.76 3.06
CA TRP A 196 -16.83 -18.42 4.36
C TRP A 196 -15.78 -19.53 4.53
N GLU A 197 -15.54 -20.34 3.50
CA GLU A 197 -14.53 -21.42 3.53
C GLU A 197 -13.10 -20.86 3.60
N SER A 198 -12.80 -19.78 2.88
CA SER A 198 -11.49 -19.11 2.97
C SER A 198 -11.31 -18.35 4.29
N THR A 199 -12.39 -17.78 4.85
CA THR A 199 -12.36 -17.13 6.17
C THR A 199 -12.18 -18.16 7.29
N ASP A 200 -12.87 -19.31 7.23
CA ASP A 200 -12.72 -20.40 8.21
C ASP A 200 -11.32 -21.01 8.15
N LYS A 201 -10.80 -21.25 6.95
CA LYS A 201 -9.42 -21.74 6.79
C LYS A 201 -8.39 -20.73 7.30
N SER A 202 -8.57 -19.44 7.03
CA SER A 202 -7.69 -18.40 7.56
C SER A 202 -7.74 -18.32 9.09
N LEU A 203 -8.90 -18.57 9.69
CA LEU A 203 -9.10 -18.57 11.14
C LEU A 203 -8.44 -19.80 11.78
N GLN A 204 -8.57 -20.97 11.18
CA GLN A 204 -7.89 -22.19 11.64
C GLN A 204 -6.36 -22.10 11.52
N ASP A 205 -5.85 -21.55 10.41
CA ASP A 205 -4.42 -21.33 10.22
C ASP A 205 -3.88 -20.32 11.26
N ALA A 206 -4.66 -19.29 11.62
CA ALA A 206 -4.32 -18.35 12.70
C ALA A 206 -4.29 -19.02 14.10
N PHE A 207 -5.19 -19.96 14.37
CA PHE A 207 -5.15 -20.74 15.62
C PHE A 207 -3.96 -21.69 15.70
N GLN A 208 -3.57 -22.31 14.57
CA GLN A 208 -2.35 -23.11 14.51
C GLN A 208 -1.10 -22.25 14.76
N ASP A 209 -1.01 -21.08 14.14
CA ASP A 209 0.12 -20.17 14.34
C ASP A 209 0.19 -19.68 15.79
N LEU A 210 -0.95 -19.34 16.39
CA LEU A 210 -1.00 -18.98 17.82
C LEU A 210 -0.54 -20.14 18.70
N ASN A 211 -0.96 -21.37 18.41
CA ASN A 211 -0.53 -22.54 19.19
C ASN A 211 0.99 -22.82 19.02
N ALA A 212 1.53 -22.60 17.82
CA ALA A 212 2.97 -22.68 17.56
C ALA A 212 3.75 -21.58 18.32
N LEU A 213 3.21 -20.36 18.34
CA LEU A 213 3.76 -19.25 19.12
C LEU A 213 3.73 -19.55 20.63
N MET A 214 2.61 -20.08 21.13
CA MET A 214 2.46 -20.48 22.54
C MET A 214 3.43 -21.60 22.92
N SER A 215 3.63 -22.59 22.05
CA SER A 215 4.62 -23.65 22.26
C SER A 215 6.04 -23.09 22.32
N LYS A 216 6.39 -22.17 21.42
CA LYS A 216 7.71 -21.51 21.39
C LYS A 216 7.95 -20.63 22.61
N ALA A 217 6.92 -19.92 23.07
CA ALA A 217 6.98 -19.14 24.31
C ALA A 217 7.19 -20.05 25.53
N LYS A 218 6.51 -21.21 25.58
CA LYS A 218 6.68 -22.20 26.65
C LYS A 218 8.10 -22.78 26.69
N GLU A 219 8.68 -23.10 25.54
CA GLU A 219 10.08 -23.56 25.45
C GLU A 219 11.07 -22.49 25.91
N MET A 220 10.83 -21.23 25.54
CA MET A 220 11.67 -20.11 25.97
C MET A 220 11.57 -19.87 27.49
N VAL A 221 10.38 -19.99 28.07
CA VAL A 221 10.17 -19.89 29.52
C VAL A 221 10.84 -21.05 30.25
N LEU A 222 10.69 -22.28 29.77
CA LEU A 222 11.37 -23.46 30.32
C LEU A 222 12.89 -23.32 30.26
N LEU A 223 13.43 -22.73 29.18
CA LEU A 223 14.84 -22.43 29.06
C LEU A 223 15.29 -21.41 30.11
N ALA A 224 14.54 -20.33 30.30
CA ALA A 224 14.81 -19.32 31.33
C ALA A 224 14.75 -19.92 32.75
N GLU A 225 13.79 -20.80 33.04
CA GLU A 225 13.71 -21.50 34.33
C GLU A 225 14.89 -22.44 34.56
N LYS A 226 15.32 -23.16 33.52
CA LYS A 226 16.52 -24.01 33.57
C LYS A 226 17.80 -23.19 33.77
N MET A 227 17.91 -22.01 33.15
CA MET A 227 19.03 -21.09 33.37
C MET A 227 19.00 -20.54 34.79
N ARG A 228 17.83 -20.16 35.31
CA ARG A 228 17.65 -19.74 36.70
C ARG A 228 18.05 -20.84 37.68
N GLN A 229 17.63 -22.09 37.45
CA GLN A 229 18.05 -23.24 38.26
C GLN A 229 19.55 -23.50 38.16
N LYS A 230 20.18 -23.38 36.98
CA LYS A 230 21.64 -23.48 36.85
C LYS A 230 22.38 -22.37 37.60
N LEU A 231 21.86 -21.15 37.67
CA LEU A 231 22.44 -20.08 38.47
C LEU A 231 22.29 -20.36 39.98
N LEU A 232 21.13 -20.87 40.41
CA LEU A 232 20.87 -21.21 41.80
C LEU A 232 21.63 -22.47 42.26
N SER A 233 21.87 -23.43 41.38
CA SER A 233 22.67 -24.64 41.63
C SER A 233 24.16 -24.47 41.32
N GLY A 234 24.55 -23.40 40.61
CA GLY A 234 25.93 -23.06 40.27
C GLY A 234 26.67 -22.28 41.37
N THR A 235 25.96 -21.84 42.42
CA THR A 235 26.56 -21.19 43.59
C THR A 235 27.05 -22.23 44.61
N ASN A 236 27.94 -23.14 44.20
CA ASN A 236 28.71 -23.90 45.20
C ASN A 236 30.10 -24.36 44.73
N ASN A 237 30.59 -23.93 43.57
CA ASN A 237 31.97 -24.20 43.16
C ASN A 237 32.44 -23.13 42.17
N GLN A 238 32.91 -21.99 42.70
CA GLN A 238 34.05 -21.19 42.22
C GLN A 238 33.95 -19.79 42.82
N ALA A 239 34.27 -19.68 44.11
CA ALA A 239 34.65 -18.43 44.73
C ALA A 239 36.18 -18.42 44.87
N SER A 240 36.88 -17.88 43.88
CA SER A 240 38.26 -17.38 44.02
C SER A 240 38.71 -16.82 42.68
N SER A 241 38.76 -15.49 42.59
CA SER A 241 39.83 -14.68 41.99
C SER A 241 39.30 -13.26 41.85
N ALA A 242 39.57 -12.47 42.88
CA ALA A 242 39.60 -11.02 42.79
C ALA A 242 40.72 -10.61 41.83
N ASN A 243 40.45 -9.63 40.96
CA ASN A 243 41.36 -8.51 40.75
C ASN A 243 40.60 -7.36 40.08
N ASP A 244 40.68 -6.22 40.77
CA ASP A 244 40.70 -4.87 40.20
C ASP A 244 41.48 -4.84 38.88
N GLU A 245 41.02 -4.04 37.93
CA GLU A 245 41.83 -3.14 37.09
C GLU A 245 40.85 -2.38 36.18
N GLU A 246 40.45 -1.22 36.67
CA GLU A 246 40.41 0.06 35.95
C GLU A 246 40.92 0.06 34.48
N MET A 247 40.26 0.85 33.64
CA MET A 247 40.73 1.35 32.32
C MET A 247 40.42 0.49 31.07
N GLY A 248 39.40 0.89 30.30
CA GLY A 248 39.14 0.27 28.98
C GLY A 248 38.00 0.85 28.13
N SER A 249 37.60 2.13 28.28
CA SER A 249 36.41 2.65 27.58
C SER A 249 36.67 3.52 26.33
N LYS A 250 37.82 3.42 25.65
CA LYS A 250 38.07 4.16 24.40
C LYS A 250 38.44 3.32 23.17
N GLU A 251 38.90 2.08 23.33
CA GLU A 251 39.19 1.21 22.19
C GLU A 251 37.97 0.46 21.65
N GLU A 252 37.02 0.06 22.51
CA GLU A 252 35.84 -0.70 22.03
C GLU A 252 34.90 0.16 21.17
N MET A 253 34.79 1.47 21.48
CA MET A 253 33.96 2.38 20.68
C MET A 253 34.61 2.72 19.33
N GLN A 254 35.95 2.69 19.25
CA GLN A 254 36.66 2.79 17.97
C GLN A 254 36.57 1.49 17.16
N ASP A 255 36.57 0.33 17.81
CA ASP A 255 36.40 -0.96 17.12
C ASP A 255 34.99 -1.11 16.54
N CYS A 256 33.97 -0.61 17.24
CA CYS A 256 32.61 -0.50 16.71
C CYS A 256 32.54 0.40 15.46
N TYR A 257 33.21 1.56 15.48
CA TYR A 257 33.23 2.48 14.33
C TYR A 257 33.98 1.90 13.12
N LYS A 258 35.09 1.19 13.36
CA LYS A 258 35.87 0.50 12.32
C LYS A 258 35.10 -0.67 11.70
N ARG A 259 34.37 -1.45 12.51
CA ARG A 259 33.54 -2.58 12.04
C ARG A 259 32.36 -2.12 11.19
N VAL A 260 31.72 -1.00 11.56
CA VAL A 260 30.62 -0.40 10.78
C VAL A 260 31.14 0.22 9.47
N SER A 261 32.30 0.88 9.50
CA SER A 261 32.91 1.45 8.30
C SER A 261 33.38 0.40 7.29
N TRP A 262 33.77 -0.80 7.75
CA TRP A 262 34.21 -1.88 6.86
C TRP A 262 33.05 -2.57 6.11
N CYS A 263 31.82 -2.51 6.64
CA CYS A 263 30.64 -3.03 5.93
C CYS A 263 30.18 -2.16 4.76
N PHE A 264 30.66 -0.91 4.66
CA PHE A 264 30.28 0.02 3.58
C PHE A 264 31.24 0.02 2.39
N ILE A 265 32.43 -0.61 2.50
CA ILE A 265 33.46 -0.57 1.45
C ILE A 265 34.06 -1.98 1.27
N SER A 266 33.35 -2.86 0.56
CA SER A 266 33.92 -3.70 -0.53
C SER A 266 32.93 -4.76 -1.01
N PRO A 267 32.80 -4.96 -2.34
CA PRO A 267 32.00 -6.01 -2.93
C PRO A 267 32.73 -7.37 -2.91
N THR A 268 31.92 -8.41 -2.86
CA THR A 268 32.15 -9.85 -3.03
C THR A 268 33.49 -10.27 -3.65
N VAL A 269 34.34 -10.97 -2.90
CA VAL A 269 35.37 -11.88 -3.44
C VAL A 269 35.41 -13.16 -2.63
N VAL A 270 35.07 -14.26 -3.31
CA VAL A 270 35.16 -15.66 -2.84
C VAL A 270 36.62 -16.10 -2.90
N PRO A 271 37.24 -16.66 -1.84
CA PRO A 271 38.58 -17.24 -1.95
C PRO A 271 38.52 -18.77 -2.08
N SER A 272 38.93 -19.28 -3.25
CA SER A 272 39.38 -20.67 -3.43
C SER A 272 40.86 -20.77 -3.05
N GLY A 273 41.21 -21.82 -2.31
CA GLY A 273 42.48 -21.94 -1.59
C GLY A 273 43.71 -22.28 -2.43
N LYS A 274 44.85 -21.77 -1.94
CA LYS A 274 46.20 -22.36 -1.80
C LYS A 274 46.76 -23.23 -2.93
N SER A 275 47.94 -22.88 -3.43
CA SER A 275 49.21 -23.37 -2.84
C SER A 275 50.46 -22.81 -3.53
N GLU A 276 51.30 -22.29 -2.66
CA GLU A 276 52.73 -21.93 -2.70
C GLU A 276 53.67 -22.96 -3.35
N SER A 277 54.77 -22.50 -3.98
CA SER A 277 56.15 -22.83 -3.55
C SER A 277 57.21 -22.72 -4.68
N THR A 278 58.17 -21.82 -4.44
CA THR A 278 59.64 -21.95 -4.60
C THR A 278 60.36 -22.04 -5.95
N ASN A 279 61.45 -21.26 -5.96
CA ASN A 279 62.80 -21.50 -6.51
C ASN A 279 63.16 -20.99 -7.92
N GLY A 280 64.16 -20.10 -7.92
CA GLY A 280 65.45 -20.44 -8.53
C GLY A 280 65.77 -19.89 -9.92
N ALA A 281 66.45 -18.75 -9.92
CA ALA A 281 67.62 -18.41 -10.76
C ALA A 281 67.52 -18.29 -12.31
N LYS A 282 68.30 -17.30 -12.78
CA LYS A 282 68.88 -17.08 -14.12
C LYS A 282 68.00 -16.41 -15.21
N LYS A 283 68.38 -15.15 -15.52
CA LYS A 283 68.36 -14.58 -16.89
C LYS A 283 69.26 -15.44 -17.81
N PRO A 284 68.97 -15.57 -19.12
CA PRO A 284 69.30 -14.51 -20.09
C PRO A 284 68.28 -14.31 -21.24
N ALA A 285 68.52 -13.23 -21.98
CA ALA A 285 67.83 -12.73 -23.17
C ALA A 285 67.66 -13.75 -24.30
N THR A 286 66.61 -13.62 -25.11
CA THR A 286 66.73 -13.49 -26.58
C THR A 286 65.43 -13.00 -27.23
N PHE A 287 65.63 -12.45 -28.42
CA PHE A 287 64.78 -11.70 -29.33
C PHE A 287 64.03 -12.65 -30.31
N ILE A 288 63.33 -12.07 -31.30
CA ILE A 288 62.80 -12.65 -32.56
C ILE A 288 61.36 -13.24 -32.41
N HIS A 289 60.34 -12.90 -33.20
CA HIS A 289 60.20 -12.20 -34.49
C HIS A 289 58.93 -11.34 -34.54
#